data_AF-A0A662DTA0-F1
#
_entry.id   AF-A0A662DTA0-F1
#
_cell.length_a   1.000
_cell.length_b   1.000
_cell.length_c   1.000
_cell.angle_alpha   90.00
_cell.angle_beta   90.00
_cell.angle_gamma   90.00
#
_symmetry.space_group_name_H-M   'P 1'
#
loop_
_entity.id
_entity.type
_entity.pdbx_description
1 polymer ?
#
loop_
_entity_poly.entity_id
_entity_poly.type
_entity_poly.pdbx_seq_one_letter_code
_entity_poly.pdbx_strand_id
1 'polypeptide(L)'
;MMSFRVDDEEAARTQQWAESLGVDRSELLRDALHRHLVRLAADNDVQAWNDQPLGDSESALAALADWGPAEDWSDWADAAR
;
A
#
# COMPACT_ATOMS: atom_id res chain seq x y z
N MET A 1 -16.70 18.69 4.27
CA MET A 1 -17.08 18.65 2.84
C MET A 1 -15.99 19.37 2.07
N MET A 2 -15.29 18.68 1.16
CA MET A 2 -14.35 19.32 0.22
C MET A 2 -15.10 19.62 -1.07
N SER A 3 -14.85 20.79 -1.64
CA SER A 3 -15.39 21.20 -2.95
C SER A 3 -14.23 21.70 -3.79
N PHE A 4 -14.20 21.29 -5.05
CA PHE A 4 -13.22 21.71 -6.03
C PHE A 4 -13.93 21.96 -7.35
N ARG A 5 -13.32 22.79 -8.19
CA ARG A 5 -13.84 23.07 -9.52
C ARG A 5 -13.29 22.03 -10.49
N VAL A 6 -14.17 21.51 -11.33
CA VAL A 6 -13.88 20.68 -12.48
C VAL A 6 -14.62 21.28 -13.67
N ASP A 7 -14.20 20.94 -14.87
CA ASP A 7 -15.00 21.27 -16.04
C ASP A 7 -16.26 20.39 -16.11
N ASP A 8 -17.23 20.82 -16.92
CA ASP A 8 -18.53 20.14 -17.03
C ASP A 8 -18.39 18.75 -17.65
N GLU A 9 -17.38 18.53 -18.50
CA GLU A 9 -17.14 17.22 -19.14
C GLU A 9 -16.64 16.20 -18.11
N GLU A 10 -15.69 16.58 -17.28
CA GLU A 10 -15.14 15.75 -16.20
C GLU A 10 -16.19 15.49 -15.12
N ALA A 11 -17.03 16.47 -14.79
CA ALA A 11 -18.17 16.28 -13.91
C ALA A 11 -19.15 15.24 -14.47
N ALA A 12 -19.50 15.34 -15.77
CA ALA A 12 -20.42 14.42 -16.43
C ALA A 12 -19.84 13.00 -16.53
N ARG A 13 -18.55 12.86 -16.85
CA ARG A 13 -17.86 11.55 -16.90
C ARG A 13 -17.81 10.90 -15.52
N THR A 14 -17.51 11.67 -14.47
CA THR A 14 -17.50 11.16 -13.10
C THR A 14 -18.87 10.63 -12.71
N GLN A 15 -19.93 11.36 -13.07
CA GLN A 15 -21.31 10.95 -12.80
C GLN A 15 -21.68 9.65 -13.54
N GLN A 16 -21.35 9.54 -14.83
CA GLN A 16 -21.58 8.30 -15.60
C GLN A 16 -20.87 7.09 -14.99
N TRP A 17 -19.62 7.26 -14.56
CA TRP A 17 -18.88 6.18 -13.91
C TRP A 17 -19.50 5.78 -12.57
N ALA A 18 -19.88 6.76 -11.74
CA ALA A 18 -20.54 6.48 -10.46
C ALA A 18 -21.84 5.67 -10.67
N GLU A 19 -22.65 6.07 -11.65
CA GLU A 19 -23.87 5.35 -12.03
C GLU A 19 -23.59 3.93 -12.54
N SER A 20 -22.59 3.78 -13.43
CA SER A 20 -22.21 2.46 -13.97
C SER A 20 -21.71 1.49 -12.91
N LEU A 21 -21.08 2.01 -11.86
CA LEU A 21 -20.53 1.26 -10.73
C LEU A 21 -21.55 1.08 -9.60
N GLY A 22 -22.70 1.76 -9.66
CA GLY A 22 -23.73 1.72 -8.63
C GLY A 22 -23.33 2.36 -7.30
N VAL A 23 -22.42 3.34 -7.33
CA VAL A 23 -21.88 4.02 -6.14
C VAL A 23 -22.21 5.51 -6.16
N ASP A 24 -22.11 6.17 -5.00
CA ASP A 24 -22.25 7.62 -4.94
C ASP A 24 -21.03 8.32 -5.56
N ARG A 25 -21.25 9.49 -6.17
CA ARG A 25 -20.16 10.30 -6.74
C ARG A 25 -19.08 10.65 -5.71
N SER A 26 -19.46 10.94 -4.48
CA SER A 26 -18.51 11.25 -3.41
C SER A 26 -17.71 10.04 -2.94
N GLU A 27 -18.26 8.84 -3.08
CA GLU A 27 -17.56 7.58 -2.82
C GLU A 27 -16.51 7.33 -3.89
N LEU A 28 -16.89 7.43 -5.16
CA LEU A 28 -15.96 7.30 -6.29
C LEU A 28 -14.77 8.26 -6.18
N LEU A 29 -15.04 9.54 -5.92
CA LEU A 29 -13.99 10.56 -5.79
C LEU A 29 -13.09 10.32 -4.57
N ARG A 30 -13.65 9.81 -3.47
CA ARG A 30 -12.88 9.50 -2.26
C ARG A 30 -11.93 8.33 -2.49
N ASP A 31 -12.42 7.28 -3.14
CA ASP A 31 -11.60 6.12 -3.49
C ASP A 31 -10.50 6.49 -4.49
N ALA A 32 -10.82 7.27 -5.52
CA ALA A 32 -9.83 7.78 -6.47
C ALA A 32 -8.74 8.63 -5.78
N LEU A 33 -9.14 9.56 -4.90
CA LEU A 33 -8.21 10.36 -4.11
C LEU A 33 -7.33 9.48 -3.21
N HIS A 34 -7.93 8.52 -2.51
CA HIS A 34 -7.19 7.62 -1.63
C HIS A 34 -6.13 6.83 -2.40
N ARG A 35 -6.49 6.23 -3.55
CA ARG A 35 -5.53 5.50 -4.40
C ARG A 35 -4.41 6.40 -4.90
N HIS A 36 -4.72 7.64 -5.27
CA HIS A 36 -3.71 8.60 -5.71
C HIS A 36 -2.72 8.95 -4.58
N LEU A 37 -3.22 9.19 -3.36
CA LEU A 37 -2.38 9.48 -2.19
C LEU A 37 -1.50 8.29 -1.81
N VAL A 38 -2.05 7.07 -1.84
CA VAL A 38 -1.28 5.84 -1.59
C VAL A 38 -0.14 5.70 -2.61
N ARG A 39 -0.42 5.97 -3.89
CA ARG A 39 0.62 5.94 -4.93
C ARG A 39 1.70 7.00 -4.69
N LEU A 40 1.33 8.23 -4.35
CA LEU A 40 2.31 9.29 -4.04
C LEU A 40 3.19 8.94 -2.83
N ALA A 41 2.59 8.32 -1.79
CA ALA A 41 3.34 7.85 -0.63
C ALA A 41 4.34 6.75 -1.02
N ALA A 42 3.90 5.77 -1.82
CA ALA A 42 4.77 4.71 -2.32
C ALA A 42 5.91 5.24 -3.20
N ASP A 43 5.63 6.20 -4.09
CA ASP A 43 6.67 6.83 -4.93
C ASP A 43 7.70 7.55 -4.06
N ASN A 44 7.25 8.22 -2.99
CA ASN A 44 8.13 8.89 -2.04
C ASN A 44 8.96 7.90 -1.21
N ASP A 45 8.37 6.79 -0.77
CA ASP A 45 9.09 5.73 -0.07
C ASP A 45 10.20 5.15 -0.96
N VAL A 46 9.91 4.90 -2.25
CA VAL A 46 10.94 4.46 -3.21
C VAL A 46 12.07 5.48 -3.34
N GLN A 47 11.78 6.77 -3.36
CA GLN A 47 12.84 7.79 -3.35
C GLN A 47 13.65 7.76 -2.05
N ALA A 48 12.99 7.64 -0.89
CA ALA A 48 13.67 7.54 0.40
C ALA A 48 14.60 6.31 0.45
N TRP A 49 14.17 5.16 -0.09
CA TRP A 49 15.00 3.96 -0.22
C TRP A 49 16.21 4.16 -1.16
N ASN A 50 16.07 4.95 -2.22
CA ASN A 50 17.18 5.26 -3.12
C ASN A 50 18.18 6.24 -2.49
N ASP A 51 17.68 7.23 -1.76
CA ASP A 51 18.50 8.27 -1.11
C ASP A 51 19.23 7.71 0.13
N GLN A 52 18.62 6.76 0.82
CA GLN A 52 19.18 6.09 1.97
C GLN A 52 19.03 4.57 1.84
N PRO A 53 19.90 3.93 1.02
CA PRO A 53 19.90 2.48 0.91
C PRO A 53 20.21 1.83 2.27
N LEU A 54 19.77 0.57 2.42
CA LEU A 54 20.04 -0.23 3.61
C LEU A 54 21.54 -0.19 3.96
N GLY A 55 21.86 0.10 5.21
CA GLY A 55 23.22 -0.01 5.70
C GLY A 55 23.64 -1.48 5.82
N ASP A 56 24.90 -1.70 6.15
CA ASP A 56 25.46 -3.05 6.31
C ASP A 56 24.70 -3.86 7.38
N SER A 57 24.26 -3.19 8.45
CA SER A 57 23.51 -3.79 9.55
C SER A 57 22.10 -4.22 9.12
N GLU A 58 21.37 -3.38 8.38
CA GLU A 58 20.04 -3.75 7.91
C GLU A 58 20.11 -4.78 6.77
N SER A 59 21.16 -4.74 5.94
CA SER A 59 21.41 -5.74 4.90
C SER A 59 21.78 -7.11 5.48
N ALA A 60 22.42 -7.16 6.65
CA ALA A 60 22.70 -8.40 7.37
C ALA A 60 21.42 -9.15 7.79
N LEU A 61 20.28 -8.45 7.96
CA LEU A 61 18.98 -9.08 8.22
C LEU A 61 18.44 -9.85 7.01
N ALA A 62 18.79 -9.45 5.78
CA ALA A 62 18.43 -10.23 4.60
C ALA A 62 19.19 -11.58 4.56
N ALA A 63 20.39 -11.66 5.16
CA ALA A 63 21.11 -12.92 5.29
C ALA A 63 20.48 -13.89 6.31
N LEU A 64 19.64 -13.38 7.23
CA LEU A 64 18.84 -14.19 8.16
C LEU A 64 17.54 -14.72 7.52
N ALA A 65 17.13 -14.19 6.37
CA ALA A 65 15.89 -14.61 5.68
C ALA A 65 15.99 -16.01 5.02
N ASP A 66 17.18 -16.62 5.03
CA ASP A 66 17.38 -18.02 4.63
C ASP A 66 16.89 -19.02 5.70
N TRP A 67 16.33 -18.52 6.80
CA TRP A 67 15.56 -19.32 7.74
C TRP A 67 14.22 -19.70 7.10
N GLY A 68 14.25 -20.77 6.30
CA GLY A 68 13.05 -21.51 5.90
C GLY A 68 12.24 -21.96 7.13
N PRO A 69 10.96 -22.36 6.97
CA PRO A 69 10.14 -22.84 8.07
C PRO A 69 10.92 -23.91 8.81
N ALA A 70 11.35 -23.58 10.03
CA ALA A 70 12.38 -24.35 10.73
C ALA A 70 12.01 -25.83 10.74
N GLU A 71 12.99 -26.62 10.32
CA GLU A 71 13.01 -28.07 10.43
C GLU A 71 12.54 -28.47 11.82
N ASP A 72 11.63 -29.45 11.84
CA ASP A 72 11.05 -30.14 12.99
C ASP A 72 11.29 -29.53 14.39
N TRP A 73 10.29 -28.79 14.89
CA TRP A 73 10.28 -28.19 16.23
C TRP A 73 9.98 -29.23 17.33
N SER A 74 10.04 -30.51 17.00
CA SER A 74 9.84 -31.63 17.92
C SER A 74 10.81 -31.59 19.10
N ASP A 75 12.01 -31.04 18.92
CA ASP A 75 13.00 -30.84 20.00
C ASP A 75 12.52 -29.89 21.11
N TRP A 76 11.55 -29.01 20.83
CA TRP A 76 10.95 -28.13 21.84
C TRP A 76 9.76 -28.75 22.56
N ALA A 77 9.25 -29.90 22.11
CA ALA A 77 8.08 -30.55 22.71
C ALA A 77 8.37 -31.09 24.13
N ASP A 78 9.62 -31.42 24.44
CA ASP A 78 10.02 -31.93 25.76
C ASP A 78 10.47 -30.83 26.74
N ALA A 79 10.57 -29.57 26.32
CA ALA A 79 11.03 -28.46 27.18
C ALA A 79 9.99 -28.01 28.22
N ALA A 80 8.75 -28.49 28.13
CA ALA A 80 7.64 -28.16 29.04
C ALA A 80 7.29 -29.30 30.02
N ARG A 81 8.11 -30.35 30.12
CA ARG A 81 7.90 -31.50 31.02
C ARG A 81 8.97 -31.55 32.12
#